data_AF-A0A7V4UFV6-F1
#
_entry.id   AF-A0A7V4UFV6-F1
#
_cell.length_a   1.000
_cell.length_b   1.000
_cell.length_c   1.000
_cell.angle_alpha   90.00
_cell.angle_beta   90.00
_cell.angle_gamma   90.00
#
_symmetry.space_group_name_H-M   'P 1'
#
loop_
_entity.id
_entity.type
_entity.pdbx_description
1 polymer ?
#
loop_
_entity_poly.entity_id
_entity_poly.type
_entity_poly.pdbx_seq_one_letter_code
_entity_poly.pdbx_strand_id
1 'polypeptide(L)'
;MSAPTLTRRSLAERFAAEFPLSRQRFEQARTLFPNGVTHDLRYLEPFPIYIDRAAGCRKWDVDGHELIDYWSGHGALLLGHSHPDVVAAVQRQAERSTHPGGCHDLEIEWGECVRRLVPSAEKLRFVSSGTEAT
;
A
#
# COMPACT_ATOMS: atom_id res chain seq x y z
N MET A 1 -52.48 11.10 9.03
CA MET A 1 -51.09 11.58 9.26
C MET A 1 -50.16 10.60 8.55
N SER A 2 -49.54 11.02 7.46
CA SER A 2 -48.67 10.15 6.64
C SER A 2 -47.37 9.89 7.41
N ALA A 3 -46.98 8.61 7.55
CA ALA A 3 -45.70 8.26 8.15
C ALA A 3 -44.55 8.84 7.29
N PRO A 4 -43.48 9.37 7.91
CA PRO A 4 -42.35 9.88 7.15
C PRO A 4 -41.67 8.71 6.43
N THR A 5 -41.72 8.71 5.11
CA THR A 5 -40.97 7.79 4.25
C THR A 5 -39.48 8.05 4.49
N LEU A 6 -38.82 7.22 5.29
CA LEU A 6 -37.37 7.23 5.42
C LEU A 6 -36.77 6.77 4.08
N THR A 7 -36.41 7.71 3.22
CA THR A 7 -35.67 7.42 1.99
C THR A 7 -34.33 6.80 2.37
N ARG A 8 -34.18 5.49 2.16
CA ARG A 8 -32.91 4.79 2.40
C ARG A 8 -31.87 5.33 1.41
N ARG A 9 -30.81 5.93 1.94
CA ARG A 9 -29.63 6.30 1.13
C ARG A 9 -29.07 5.07 0.42
N SER A 10 -28.62 5.25 -0.83
CA SER A 10 -27.88 4.24 -1.58
C SER A 10 -26.55 3.90 -0.90
N LEU A 11 -25.93 2.78 -1.27
CA LEU A 11 -24.61 2.41 -0.75
C LEU A 11 -23.56 3.47 -1.09
N ALA A 12 -23.60 4.00 -2.32
CA ALA A 12 -22.68 5.05 -2.76
C ALA A 12 -22.86 6.33 -1.94
N GLU A 13 -24.10 6.76 -1.65
CA GLU A 13 -24.35 7.93 -0.81
C GLU A 13 -23.90 7.72 0.64
N ARG A 14 -24.08 6.51 1.18
CA ARG A 14 -23.61 6.16 2.53
C ARG A 14 -22.09 6.16 2.59
N PHE A 15 -21.43 5.49 1.65
CA PHE A 15 -19.97 5.52 1.51
C PHE A 15 -19.48 6.95 1.41
N ALA A 16 -20.08 7.74 0.52
CA ALA A 16 -19.66 9.09 0.29
C ALA A 16 -19.82 9.98 1.56
N ALA A 17 -20.86 9.74 2.37
CA ALA A 17 -21.08 10.43 3.64
C ALA A 17 -20.14 9.96 4.76
N GLU A 18 -19.71 8.70 4.74
CA GLU A 18 -18.81 8.12 5.74
C GLU A 18 -17.36 8.56 5.53
N PHE A 19 -16.92 8.73 4.27
CA PHE A 19 -15.52 9.05 3.93
C PHE A 19 -15.34 10.45 3.29
N PRO A 20 -15.81 11.54 3.93
CA PRO A 20 -15.77 12.89 3.34
C PRO A 20 -14.34 13.43 3.11
N LEU A 21 -13.37 13.10 3.98
CA LEU A 21 -11.99 13.56 3.86
C LEU A 21 -11.22 12.78 2.80
N SER A 22 -11.58 11.51 2.55
CA SER A 22 -11.11 10.76 1.39
C SER A 22 -11.62 11.36 0.09
N ARG A 23 -12.90 11.77 0.03
CA ARG A 23 -13.46 12.48 -1.14
C ARG A 23 -12.70 13.76 -1.45
N GLN A 24 -12.48 14.60 -0.44
CA GLN A 24 -11.76 15.87 -0.59
C GLN A 24 -10.34 15.66 -1.16
N ARG A 25 -9.63 14.65 -0.68
CA ARG A 25 -8.29 14.31 -1.20
C ARG A 25 -8.34 13.79 -2.63
N PHE A 26 -9.35 13.02 -2.99
CA PHE A 26 -9.52 12.56 -4.37
C PHE A 26 -9.82 13.74 -5.31
N GLU A 27 -10.66 14.69 -4.90
CA GLU A 27 -10.92 15.91 -5.66
C GLU A 27 -9.64 16.71 -5.92
N GLN A 28 -8.78 16.84 -4.90
CA GLN A 28 -7.44 17.42 -5.09
C GLN A 28 -6.55 16.57 -6.01
N ALA A 29 -6.50 15.26 -5.82
CA ALA A 29 -5.66 14.38 -6.62
C ALA A 29 -6.05 14.40 -8.10
N ARG A 30 -7.33 14.57 -8.42
CA ARG A 30 -7.83 14.71 -9.81
C ARG A 30 -7.32 15.97 -10.51
N THR A 31 -6.84 16.99 -9.79
CA THR A 31 -6.19 18.15 -10.41
C THR A 31 -4.74 17.89 -10.76
N LEU A 32 -4.15 16.79 -10.28
CA LEU A 32 -2.72 16.47 -10.41
C LEU A 32 -2.47 15.22 -11.25
N PHE A 33 -3.29 14.18 -11.07
CA PHE A 33 -3.09 12.86 -11.66
C PHE A 33 -4.27 12.48 -12.56
N PRO A 34 -4.01 11.82 -13.70
CA PRO A 34 -5.08 11.20 -14.50
C PRO A 34 -5.93 10.28 -13.63
N ASN A 35 -7.26 10.41 -13.73
CA ASN A 35 -8.23 9.70 -12.90
C ASN A 35 -8.03 9.84 -11.37
N GLY A 36 -7.23 10.82 -10.92
CA GLY A 36 -6.96 11.07 -9.51
C GLY A 36 -6.09 10.03 -8.80
N VAL A 37 -5.39 9.15 -9.52
CA VAL A 37 -4.56 8.08 -8.95
C VAL A 37 -3.22 7.93 -9.68
N THR A 38 -2.22 7.36 -9.01
CA THR A 38 -0.89 7.04 -9.58
C THR A 38 -0.67 5.54 -9.82
N HIS A 39 -1.70 4.73 -9.58
CA HIS A 39 -1.69 3.29 -9.75
C HIS A 39 -3.12 2.82 -10.02
N ASP A 40 -3.39 2.24 -11.19
CA ASP A 40 -4.75 1.99 -11.67
C ASP A 40 -5.58 1.10 -10.74
N LEU A 41 -4.97 0.10 -10.09
CA LEU A 41 -5.67 -0.74 -9.10
C LEU A 41 -6.20 0.01 -7.87
N ARG A 42 -5.81 1.27 -7.67
CA ARG A 42 -6.33 2.12 -6.58
C ARG A 42 -7.57 2.91 -7.00
N TYR A 43 -7.93 2.93 -8.28
CA TYR A 43 -9.11 3.64 -8.74
C TYR A 43 -10.40 2.98 -8.24
N LEU A 44 -11.31 3.79 -7.72
CA LEU A 44 -12.61 3.38 -7.21
C LEU A 44 -13.59 4.52 -7.42
N GLU A 45 -14.82 4.20 -7.84
CA GLU A 45 -15.93 5.14 -7.87
C GLU A 45 -16.84 4.94 -6.64
N PRO A 46 -17.31 6.03 -5.98
CA PRO A 46 -17.18 7.42 -6.41
C PRO A 46 -15.79 8.05 -6.15
N PHE A 47 -15.00 7.46 -5.24
CA PHE A 47 -13.62 7.86 -4.94
C PHE A 47 -12.90 6.78 -4.12
N PRO A 48 -11.56 6.70 -4.13
CA PRO A 48 -10.80 5.78 -3.30
C PRO A 48 -10.68 6.23 -1.84
N ILE A 49 -10.48 5.26 -0.94
CA ILE A 49 -10.18 5.53 0.48
C ILE A 49 -8.72 5.95 0.62
N TYR A 50 -8.46 7.06 1.31
CA TYR A 50 -7.11 7.51 1.63
C TYR A 50 -6.67 6.98 2.99
N ILE A 51 -5.54 6.27 3.03
CA ILE A 51 -4.99 5.69 4.26
C ILE A 51 -4.03 6.67 4.92
N ASP A 52 -4.19 6.91 6.22
CA ASP A 52 -3.31 7.74 7.05
C ASP A 52 -2.13 6.92 7.60
N ARG A 53 -2.44 5.77 8.23
CA ARG A 53 -1.43 4.87 8.81
C ARG A 53 -1.84 3.40 8.72
N ALA A 54 -0.87 2.51 8.90
CA ALA A 54 -1.11 1.07 8.92
C ALA A 54 -0.09 0.33 9.81
N ALA A 55 -0.54 -0.73 10.48
CA ALA A 55 0.26 -1.56 11.38
C ALA A 55 -0.37 -2.95 11.55
N GLY A 56 0.46 -3.99 11.51
CA GLY A 56 0.00 -5.38 11.54
C GLY A 56 -0.97 -5.67 10.39
N CYS A 57 -2.16 -6.19 10.71
CA CYS A 57 -3.22 -6.45 9.73
C CYS A 57 -4.22 -5.30 9.57
N ARG A 58 -3.94 -4.11 10.12
CA ARG A 58 -4.90 -3.00 10.18
C ARG A 58 -4.41 -1.76 9.46
N LYS A 59 -5.36 -0.99 8.95
CA LYS A 59 -5.19 0.34 8.36
C LYS A 59 -6.11 1.32 9.07
N TRP A 60 -5.69 2.57 9.15
CA TRP A 60 -6.54 3.66 9.59
C TRP A 60 -6.60 4.68 8.47
N ASP A 61 -7.81 5.00 8.03
CA ASP A 61 -8.00 6.00 7.00
C ASP A 61 -7.95 7.43 7.56
N VAL A 62 -7.99 8.40 6.64
CA VAL A 62 -7.95 9.82 6.96
C VAL A 62 -9.22 10.34 7.63
N ASP A 63 -10.29 9.56 7.61
CA ASP A 63 -11.57 9.84 8.24
C ASP A 63 -11.63 9.25 9.67
N GLY A 64 -10.65 8.43 10.06
CA GLY A 64 -10.47 7.85 11.39
C GLY A 64 -10.96 6.41 11.52
N HIS A 65 -11.43 5.77 10.44
CA HIS A 65 -11.91 4.39 10.51
C HIS A 65 -10.75 3.41 10.60
N GLU A 66 -10.92 2.38 11.42
CA GLU A 66 -10.02 1.24 11.48
C GLU A 66 -10.54 0.11 10.57
N LEU A 67 -9.71 -0.30 9.63
CA LEU A 67 -10.02 -1.30 8.60
C LEU A 67 -9.09 -2.51 8.76
N ILE A 68 -9.64 -3.72 8.66
CA ILE A 68 -8.83 -4.95 8.56
C ILE A 68 -8.41 -5.12 7.09
N ASP A 69 -7.11 -5.24 6.85
CA ASP A 69 -6.55 -5.32 5.51
C ASP A 69 -6.45 -6.76 4.99
N TYR A 70 -7.37 -7.12 4.11
CA TYR A 70 -7.31 -8.39 3.38
C TYR A 70 -6.57 -8.29 2.04
N TRP A 71 -6.10 -7.10 1.65
CA TRP A 71 -5.40 -6.87 0.38
C TRP A 71 -3.88 -6.98 0.51
N SER A 72 -3.33 -6.69 1.70
CA SER A 72 -1.94 -6.96 2.12
C SER A 72 -0.86 -6.61 1.08
N GLY A 73 -0.96 -5.39 0.51
CA GLY A 73 0.02 -4.86 -0.44
C GLY A 73 0.12 -5.63 -1.76
N HIS A 74 -1.00 -6.20 -2.24
CA HIS A 74 -1.02 -7.10 -3.39
C HIS A 74 -0.14 -8.35 -3.18
N GLY A 75 -0.04 -8.82 -1.92
CA GLY A 75 0.78 -9.96 -1.50
C GLY A 75 2.19 -9.59 -1.05
N ALA A 76 2.68 -8.37 -1.32
CA ALA A 76 4.03 -7.96 -0.93
C ALA A 76 4.21 -7.83 0.60
N LEU A 77 3.14 -7.53 1.33
CA LEU A 77 3.19 -7.32 2.79
C LEU A 77 2.84 -8.61 3.54
N LEU A 78 3.54 -9.70 3.23
CA LEU A 78 3.29 -11.02 3.83
C LEU A 78 3.36 -11.00 5.38
N LEU A 79 4.24 -10.16 5.94
CA LEU A 79 4.42 -9.99 7.39
C LEU A 79 3.49 -8.93 8.00
N GLY A 80 2.58 -8.37 7.22
CA GLY A 80 1.74 -7.23 7.61
C GLY A 80 2.45 -5.87 7.51
N HIS A 81 1.70 -4.82 7.82
CA HIS A 81 2.18 -3.44 7.80
C HIS A 81 3.15 -3.18 8.94
N SER A 82 4.26 -2.51 8.67
CA SER A 82 5.19 -1.99 9.69
C SER A 82 5.70 -3.07 10.68
N HIS A 83 6.02 -4.27 10.18
CA HIS A 83 6.57 -5.35 11.02
C HIS A 83 7.84 -4.86 11.76
N PRO A 84 7.93 -4.99 13.10
CA PRO A 84 8.99 -4.38 13.90
C PRO A 84 10.41 -4.72 13.41
N ASP A 85 10.67 -5.99 13.07
CA ASP A 85 11.99 -6.41 12.60
C ASP A 85 12.36 -5.83 11.24
N VAL A 86 11.38 -5.66 10.35
CA VAL A 86 11.59 -5.06 9.01
C VAL A 86 11.88 -3.57 9.18
N VAL A 87 11.10 -2.87 10.00
CA VAL A 87 11.32 -1.44 10.29
C VAL A 87 12.70 -1.22 10.91
N ALA A 88 13.07 -2.02 11.90
CA ALA A 88 14.38 -1.92 12.54
C ALA A 88 15.54 -2.21 11.58
N ALA A 89 15.39 -3.18 10.66
CA ALA A 89 16.40 -3.46 9.64
C ALA A 89 16.58 -2.28 8.66
N VAL A 90 15.47 -1.69 8.20
CA VAL A 90 15.50 -0.51 7.32
C VAL A 90 16.15 0.69 8.02
N GLN A 91 15.78 0.97 9.29
CA GLN A 91 16.37 2.07 10.07
C GLN A 91 17.88 1.92 10.23
N ARG A 92 18.36 0.75 10.65
CA ARG A 92 19.80 0.48 10.78
C ARG A 92 20.55 0.64 9.45
N GLN A 93 19.95 0.22 8.33
CA GLN A 93 20.60 0.36 7.03
C GLN A 93 20.64 1.82 6.57
N ALA A 94 19.56 2.57 6.77
CA ALA A 94 19.47 3.97 6.40
C ALA A 94 20.50 4.85 7.13
N GLU A 95 20.84 4.51 8.38
CA GLU A 95 21.94 5.17 9.14
C GLU A 95 23.32 4.95 8.50
N ARG A 96 23.51 3.85 7.76
CA ARG A 96 24.77 3.53 7.07
C ARG A 96 24.83 4.18 5.69
N SER A 97 23.80 3.97 4.87
CA SER A 97 23.62 4.59 3.55
C SER A 97 22.27 4.20 2.94
N THR A 98 21.66 5.12 2.19
CA THR A 98 20.49 4.83 1.34
C THR A 98 20.87 4.47 -0.10
N HIS A 99 22.01 4.96 -0.59
CA HIS A 99 22.50 4.71 -1.95
C HIS A 99 24.04 4.87 -2.01
N PRO A 100 24.82 3.78 -1.84
CA PRO A 100 26.28 3.87 -1.82
C PRO A 100 26.92 4.06 -3.20
N GLY A 101 26.17 3.92 -4.31
CA GLY A 101 26.72 4.01 -5.66
C GLY A 101 27.74 2.91 -6.01
N GLY A 102 27.69 1.78 -5.30
CA GLY A 102 28.60 0.64 -5.47
C GLY A 102 28.07 -0.64 -4.82
N CYS A 103 28.83 -1.73 -4.95
CA CYS A 103 28.52 -3.05 -4.38
C CYS A 103 28.58 -3.06 -2.84
N HIS A 104 27.84 -3.98 -2.21
CA HIS A 104 27.84 -4.15 -0.75
C HIS A 104 27.43 -5.56 -0.31
N ASP A 105 27.92 -6.01 0.85
CA ASP A 105 27.77 -7.40 1.32
C ASP A 105 26.30 -7.88 1.39
N LEU A 106 25.35 -6.98 1.72
CA LEU A 106 23.93 -7.34 1.80
C LEU A 106 23.33 -7.82 0.47
N GLU A 107 23.89 -7.44 -0.69
CA GLU A 107 23.41 -7.92 -1.99
C GLU A 107 23.82 -9.39 -2.23
N ILE A 108 24.98 -9.78 -1.71
CA ILE A 108 25.48 -11.16 -1.74
C ILE A 108 24.62 -12.02 -0.80
N GLU A 109 24.43 -11.58 0.45
CA GLU A 109 23.59 -12.29 1.44
C GLU A 109 22.16 -12.49 0.93
N TRP A 110 21.56 -11.46 0.32
CA TRP A 110 20.22 -11.57 -0.25
C TRP A 110 20.19 -12.54 -1.44
N GLY A 111 21.17 -12.49 -2.33
CA GLY A 111 21.29 -13.42 -3.45
C GLY A 111 21.37 -14.89 -2.99
N GLU A 112 22.13 -15.16 -1.94
CA GLU A 112 22.19 -16.50 -1.34
C GLU A 112 20.84 -16.95 -0.77
N CYS A 113 20.09 -16.05 -0.14
CA CYS A 113 18.75 -16.34 0.34
C CYS A 113 17.81 -16.73 -0.81
N VAL A 114 17.82 -15.96 -1.91
CA VAL A 114 16.99 -16.25 -3.09
C VAL A 114 17.35 -17.59 -3.70
N ARG A 115 18.65 -17.88 -3.86
CA ARG A 115 19.11 -19.17 -4.41
C ARG A 115 18.70 -20.36 -3.55
N ARG A 116 18.65 -20.21 -2.22
CA ARG A 116 18.13 -21.26 -1.32
C ARG A 116 16.63 -21.50 -1.51
N LEU A 117 15.85 -20.46 -1.80
CA LEU A 117 14.42 -20.54 -2.02
C LEU A 117 14.05 -21.01 -3.44
N VAL A 118 14.89 -20.68 -4.42
CA VAL A 118 14.69 -20.99 -5.85
C VAL A 118 15.92 -21.71 -6.40
N PRO A 119 16.09 -23.01 -6.15
CA PRO A 119 17.32 -23.74 -6.47
C PRO A 119 17.66 -23.80 -7.98
N SER A 120 16.68 -23.59 -8.85
CA SER A 120 16.88 -23.53 -10.30
C SER A 120 17.52 -22.22 -10.78
N ALA A 121 17.58 -21.19 -9.93
CA ALA A 121 18.24 -19.93 -10.26
C ALA A 121 19.76 -20.04 -10.03
N GLU A 122 20.50 -20.50 -11.05
CA GLU A 122 21.98 -20.63 -10.98
C GLU A 122 22.68 -19.28 -10.81
N LYS A 123 22.16 -18.24 -11.44
CA LYS A 123 22.57 -16.84 -11.34
C LYS A 123 21.33 -15.96 -11.28
N LEU A 124 21.45 -14.78 -10.67
CA LEU A 124 20.34 -13.84 -10.50
C LEU A 124 20.81 -12.39 -10.62
N ARG A 125 19.85 -11.49 -10.82
CA ARG A 125 20.02 -10.04 -10.78
C ARG A 125 18.80 -9.42 -10.11
N PHE A 126 19.02 -8.43 -9.25
CA PHE A 126 17.93 -7.66 -8.67
C PHE A 126 17.49 -6.52 -9.61
N VAL A 127 16.20 -6.25 -9.60
CA VAL A 127 15.53 -5.15 -10.29
C VAL A 127 14.55 -4.50 -9.31
N SER A 128 13.96 -3.37 -9.68
CA SER A 128 13.14 -2.55 -8.78
C SER A 128 11.66 -2.94 -8.77
N SER A 129 11.20 -3.77 -9.71
CA SER A 129 9.81 -4.20 -9.79
C SER A 129 9.63 -5.58 -10.42
N GLY A 130 8.48 -6.20 -10.18
CA GLY A 130 8.07 -7.42 -10.88
C GLY A 130 7.91 -7.21 -12.39
N THR A 131 7.48 -6.03 -12.82
CA THR A 131 7.35 -5.67 -14.24
C THR A 131 8.71 -5.60 -14.95
N GLU A 132 9.77 -5.15 -14.28
CA GLU A 132 11.13 -5.19 -14.84
C GLU A 132 11.72 -6.62 -14.89
N ALA A 133 11.20 -7.52 -14.07
CA ALA A 133 11.70 -8.89 -13.95
C ALA A 133 11.17 -9.82 -15.06
N THR A 134 10.07 -9.46 -15.73
CA THR A 134 9.36 -10.28 -16.73
C THR A 134 9.28 -9.57 -18.07
#